data_AF-A0A316WHI9-F1
#
_entry.id   AF-A0A316WHI9-F1
#
_cell.length_a   1.000
_cell.length_b   1.000
_cell.length_c   1.000
_cell.angle_alpha   90.00
_cell.angle_beta   90.00
_cell.angle_gamma   90.00
#
_symmetry.space_group_name_H-M   'P 1'
#
loop_
_entity.id
_entity.type
_entity.pdbx_description
1 polymer ?
#
loop_
_entity_poly.entity_id
_entity_poly.type
_entity_poly.pdbx_seq_one_letter_code
_entity_poly.pdbx_strand_id
1 'polypeptide(L)'
;MKKIIIITAVLFSFFVIKAQVGMGKASVDGDAILDFPLSNTGIILPIVEALPTGSAASNGTFLLDKTDITVKMRENDVWVPLSDAGTLTGTMPNASAEAGGGVIIGAASSPAQGVLVLESTNKALVLPKVNNPVANTKSPVAGTLCYDTVSKTIAVFDGLKWSFWK
;
A
#
# COMPACT_ATOMS: atom_id res chain seq x y z
N MET A 1 -40.60 -10.28 26.12
CA MET A 1 -40.49 -10.52 24.66
C MET A 1 -39.94 -9.32 23.90
N LYS A 2 -40.58 -8.13 23.92
CA LYS A 2 -40.06 -6.92 23.22
C LYS A 2 -38.59 -6.57 23.56
N LYS A 3 -38.21 -6.64 24.85
CA LYS A 3 -36.82 -6.38 25.30
C LYS A 3 -35.80 -7.38 24.74
N ILE A 4 -36.19 -8.66 24.59
CA ILE A 4 -35.32 -9.71 24.05
C ILE A 4 -35.11 -9.48 22.54
N ILE A 5 -36.17 -9.17 21.80
CA ILE A 5 -36.10 -8.87 20.36
C ILE A 5 -35.17 -7.68 20.06
N ILE A 6 -35.26 -6.61 20.87
CA ILE A 6 -34.39 -5.43 20.72
C ILE A 6 -32.92 -5.78 20.97
N ILE A 7 -32.62 -6.55 22.02
CA ILE A 7 -31.24 -6.96 22.33
C ILE A 7 -30.68 -7.85 21.21
N THR A 8 -31.46 -8.80 20.69
CA THR A 8 -31.03 -9.65 19.58
C THR A 8 -30.80 -8.84 18.29
N ALA A 9 -31.65 -7.87 17.99
CA ALA A 9 -31.49 -7.00 16.82
C ALA A 9 -30.23 -6.12 16.93
N VAL A 10 -29.96 -5.57 18.10
CA VAL A 10 -28.73 -4.79 18.36
C VAL A 10 -27.49 -5.66 18.23
N LEU A 11 -27.48 -6.87 18.81
CA LEU A 11 -26.35 -7.79 18.68
C LEU A 11 -26.11 -8.24 17.23
N PHE A 12 -27.17 -8.48 16.46
CA PHE A 12 -27.05 -8.87 15.06
C PHE A 12 -26.51 -7.74 14.18
N SER A 13 -26.81 -6.49 14.50
CA SER A 13 -26.32 -5.32 13.75
C SER A 13 -24.79 -5.16 13.75
N PHE A 14 -24.11 -5.64 14.80
CA PHE A 14 -22.65 -5.60 14.89
C PHE A 14 -21.94 -6.63 14.00
N PHE A 15 -22.62 -7.68 13.54
CA PHE A 15 -22.02 -8.70 12.68
C PHE A 15 -21.97 -8.30 11.20
N VAL A 16 -22.67 -7.23 10.81
CA VAL A 16 -22.84 -6.83 9.40
C VAL A 16 -21.96 -5.64 9.01
N ILE A 17 -21.24 -5.03 9.96
CA ILE A 17 -20.35 -3.90 9.68
C ILE A 17 -19.04 -4.38 9.05
N LYS A 18 -18.96 -4.30 7.73
CA LYS A 18 -17.69 -4.39 6.99
C LYS A 18 -17.00 -3.02 7.08
N ALA A 19 -15.94 -2.94 7.88
CA ALA A 19 -15.17 -1.70 8.01
C ALA A 19 -14.12 -1.58 6.90
N GLN A 20 -14.01 -0.38 6.33
CA GLN A 20 -12.90 0.05 5.48
C GLN A 20 -11.90 0.82 6.34
N VAL A 21 -10.64 0.90 5.91
CA VAL A 21 -9.59 1.57 6.69
C VAL A 21 -9.27 2.94 6.09
N GLY A 22 -9.53 4.01 6.84
CA GLY A 22 -9.07 5.35 6.53
C GLY A 22 -7.85 5.71 7.37
N MET A 23 -6.75 6.08 6.74
CA MET A 23 -5.54 6.54 7.42
C MET A 23 -5.55 8.07 7.48
N GLY A 24 -5.75 8.64 8.67
CA GLY A 24 -5.77 10.10 8.84
C GLY A 24 -6.99 10.80 8.22
N LYS A 25 -8.09 10.07 7.95
CA LYS A 25 -9.36 10.61 7.46
C LYS A 25 -10.56 9.97 8.17
N ALA A 26 -11.62 10.74 8.35
CA ALA A 26 -12.83 10.32 9.09
C ALA A 26 -13.82 9.50 8.27
N SER A 27 -13.81 9.67 6.94
CA SER A 27 -14.69 8.96 6.02
C SER A 27 -13.89 8.52 4.80
N VAL A 28 -13.99 7.25 4.45
CA VAL A 28 -13.37 6.62 3.29
C VAL A 28 -14.16 6.86 2.00
N ASP A 29 -13.46 6.88 0.88
CA ASP A 29 -14.05 6.86 -0.46
C ASP A 29 -14.64 5.45 -0.68
N GLY A 30 -15.89 5.34 -1.15
CA GLY A 30 -16.72 4.13 -0.97
C GLY A 30 -16.15 2.80 -1.50
N ASP A 31 -15.28 2.85 -2.51
CA ASP A 31 -14.66 1.69 -3.15
C ASP A 31 -13.24 1.38 -2.61
N ALA A 32 -12.79 2.11 -1.59
CA ALA A 32 -11.47 1.94 -1.00
C ALA A 32 -11.46 0.82 0.06
N ILE A 33 -10.45 -0.05 0.01
CA ILE A 33 -10.14 -0.96 1.13
C ILE A 33 -9.26 -0.25 2.16
N LEU A 34 -8.36 0.59 1.66
CA LEU A 34 -7.43 1.43 2.39
C LEU A 34 -7.35 2.78 1.66
N ASP A 35 -7.48 3.86 2.42
CA ASP A 35 -7.65 5.20 1.88
C ASP A 35 -6.89 6.25 2.70
N PHE A 36 -6.43 7.30 2.01
CA PHE A 36 -5.60 8.37 2.55
C PHE A 36 -6.17 9.74 2.15
N PRO A 37 -6.00 10.78 2.99
CA PRO A 37 -6.35 12.14 2.61
C PRO A 37 -5.45 12.64 1.48
N LEU A 38 -5.90 13.68 0.77
CA LEU A 38 -5.01 14.48 -0.06
C LEU A 38 -3.91 15.06 0.83
N SER A 39 -2.65 14.85 0.46
CA SER A 39 -1.50 15.26 1.26
C SER A 39 -0.26 15.48 0.39
N ASN A 40 0.89 15.69 1.03
CA ASN A 40 2.19 15.78 0.37
C ASN A 40 3.07 14.56 0.69
N THR A 41 2.47 13.45 1.11
CA THR A 41 3.16 12.23 1.57
C THR A 41 2.71 11.01 0.78
N GLY A 42 3.65 10.09 0.51
CA GLY A 42 3.38 8.79 -0.09
C GLY A 42 3.51 7.64 0.90
N ILE A 43 3.33 6.41 0.41
CA ILE A 43 3.71 5.18 1.11
C ILE A 43 5.17 4.89 0.79
N ILE A 44 5.95 4.46 1.78
CA ILE A 44 7.30 3.95 1.56
C ILE A 44 7.20 2.43 1.40
N LEU A 45 7.64 1.92 0.26
CA LEU A 45 7.63 0.49 -0.03
C LEU A 45 8.73 -0.25 0.76
N PRO A 46 8.51 -1.54 1.10
CA PRO A 46 9.56 -2.37 1.69
C PRO A 46 10.77 -2.46 0.76
N ILE A 47 11.96 -2.27 1.32
CA ILE A 47 13.23 -2.50 0.63
C ILE A 47 13.65 -3.94 0.95
N VAL A 48 13.77 -4.79 -0.08
CA VAL A 48 14.11 -6.20 0.09
C VAL A 48 15.52 -6.50 -0.43
N GLU A 49 16.26 -7.34 0.28
CA GLU A 49 17.61 -7.77 -0.13
C GLU A 49 17.59 -8.71 -1.33
N ALA A 50 16.48 -9.42 -1.54
CA ALA A 50 16.25 -10.32 -2.65
C ALA A 50 14.76 -10.35 -3.03
N LEU A 51 14.47 -10.61 -4.30
CA LEU A 51 13.10 -10.74 -4.76
C LEU A 51 12.43 -11.97 -4.11
N PRO A 52 11.23 -11.81 -3.54
CA PRO A 52 10.51 -12.93 -2.95
C PRO A 52 10.10 -13.94 -4.03
N THR A 53 9.75 -15.15 -3.59
CA THR A 53 9.25 -16.24 -4.44
C THR A 53 8.00 -16.88 -3.80
N GLY A 54 7.29 -17.72 -4.54
CA GLY A 54 6.10 -18.41 -4.03
C GLY A 54 4.99 -17.45 -3.62
N SER A 55 4.37 -17.69 -2.46
CA SER A 55 3.27 -16.86 -1.94
C SER A 55 3.68 -15.44 -1.55
N ALA A 56 4.98 -15.17 -1.36
CA ALA A 56 5.48 -13.81 -1.12
C ALA A 56 5.70 -13.03 -2.43
N ALA A 57 5.56 -13.68 -3.59
CA ALA A 57 5.66 -13.09 -4.92
C ALA A 57 4.31 -13.10 -5.66
N SER A 58 3.22 -12.85 -4.93
CA SER A 58 1.87 -12.73 -5.51
C SER A 58 1.78 -11.52 -6.44
N ASN A 59 0.99 -11.63 -7.51
CA ASN A 59 0.67 -10.50 -8.39
C ASN A 59 0.03 -9.35 -7.59
N GLY A 60 0.37 -8.12 -7.93
CA GLY A 60 0.01 -6.91 -7.18
C GLY A 60 0.98 -6.53 -6.06
N THR A 61 2.07 -7.28 -5.86
CA THR A 61 3.13 -6.93 -4.89
C THR A 61 3.96 -5.75 -5.40
N PHE A 62 4.20 -4.75 -4.56
CA PHE A 62 5.13 -3.64 -4.80
C PHE A 62 6.26 -3.66 -3.78
N LEU A 63 7.49 -3.45 -4.24
CA LEU A 63 8.69 -3.40 -3.40
C LEU A 63 9.80 -2.57 -4.05
N LEU A 64 10.83 -2.23 -3.29
CA LEU A 64 12.11 -1.79 -3.82
C LEU A 64 13.11 -2.94 -3.74
N ASP A 65 13.65 -3.35 -4.87
CA ASP A 65 14.69 -4.37 -4.96
C ASP A 65 16.05 -3.73 -4.71
N LYS A 66 16.72 -4.13 -3.62
CA LYS A 66 18.00 -3.56 -3.23
C LYS A 66 19.16 -4.03 -4.12
N THR A 67 18.99 -5.12 -4.87
CA THR A 67 20.05 -5.66 -5.74
C THR A 67 20.39 -4.72 -6.90
N ASP A 68 19.39 -4.04 -7.45
CA ASP A 68 19.54 -3.07 -8.54
C ASP A 68 18.96 -1.67 -8.22
N ILE A 69 18.45 -1.48 -7.01
CA ILE A 69 17.87 -0.22 -6.50
C ILE A 69 16.75 0.27 -7.41
N THR A 70 15.87 -0.64 -7.82
CA THR A 70 14.69 -0.31 -8.62
C THR A 70 13.41 -0.64 -7.87
N VAL A 71 12.40 0.20 -8.02
CA VAL A 71 11.05 -0.13 -7.54
C VAL A 71 10.43 -1.09 -8.55
N LYS A 72 9.83 -2.18 -8.08
CA LYS A 72 9.23 -3.21 -8.94
C LYS A 72 7.82 -3.54 -8.48
N MET A 73 6.98 -3.87 -9.46
CA MET A 73 5.69 -4.51 -9.24
C MET A 73 5.74 -5.94 -9.77
N ARG A 74 5.06 -6.86 -9.09
CA ARG A 74 4.79 -8.19 -9.62
C ARG A 74 3.48 -8.17 -10.39
N GLU A 75 3.52 -8.51 -11.68
CA GLU A 75 2.34 -8.64 -12.52
C GLU A 75 2.52 -9.79 -13.50
N ASN A 76 1.47 -10.58 -13.72
CA ASN A 76 1.49 -11.73 -14.62
C ASN A 76 2.70 -12.66 -14.38
N ASP A 77 3.04 -12.88 -13.10
CA ASP A 77 4.17 -13.69 -12.67
C ASP A 77 5.55 -13.20 -13.17
N VAL A 78 5.66 -11.90 -13.47
CA VAL A 78 6.89 -11.22 -13.87
C VAL A 78 7.12 -10.00 -12.99
N TRP A 79 8.39 -9.74 -12.65
CA TRP A 79 8.78 -8.50 -12.01
C TRP A 79 8.95 -7.41 -13.05
N VAL A 80 8.10 -6.40 -12.99
CA VAL A 80 8.11 -5.25 -13.88
C VAL A 80 8.77 -4.07 -13.15
N PRO A 81 9.88 -3.51 -13.67
CA PRO A 81 10.48 -2.32 -13.08
C PRO A 81 9.57 -1.11 -13.29
N LEU A 82 9.34 -0.36 -12.21
CA LEU A 82 8.57 0.89 -12.18
C LEU A 82 9.46 2.13 -12.11
N SER A 83 10.78 1.95 -11.98
CA SER A 83 11.75 3.04 -11.97
C SER A 83 13.04 2.63 -12.66
N ASP A 84 13.90 3.61 -12.91
CA ASP A 84 15.31 3.36 -13.19
C ASP A 84 16.04 2.94 -11.89
N ALA A 85 17.32 2.59 -12.03
CA ALA A 85 18.21 2.38 -10.89
C ALA A 85 18.43 3.70 -10.15
N GLY A 86 18.11 3.70 -8.86
CA GLY A 86 18.12 4.88 -8.01
C GLY A 86 19.26 4.91 -7.00
N THR A 87 18.98 5.48 -5.81
CA THR A 87 19.94 5.51 -4.69
C THR A 87 19.23 5.33 -3.36
N LEU A 88 19.88 4.65 -2.42
CA LEU A 88 19.39 4.53 -1.04
C LEU A 88 19.93 5.65 -0.13
N THR A 89 20.58 6.67 -0.69
CA THR A 89 21.06 7.82 0.09
C THR A 89 19.89 8.51 0.80
N GLY A 90 20.03 8.74 2.11
CA GLY A 90 18.96 9.34 2.93
C GLY A 90 17.89 8.35 3.40
N THR A 91 17.96 7.07 3.00
CA THR A 91 17.18 6.01 3.65
C THR A 91 17.84 5.62 4.98
N MET A 92 17.03 5.31 5.99
CA MET A 92 17.52 4.73 7.25
C MET A 92 17.11 3.26 7.28
N PRO A 93 18.04 2.31 7.05
CA PRO A 93 17.72 0.90 7.06
C PRO A 93 17.31 0.46 8.48
N ASN A 94 16.22 -0.29 8.57
CA ASN A 94 15.85 -0.96 9.80
C ASN A 94 16.71 -2.23 9.93
N ALA A 95 17.61 -2.25 10.91
CA ALA A 95 18.48 -3.40 11.18
C ALA A 95 17.84 -4.43 12.13
N SER A 96 16.62 -4.17 12.60
CA SER A 96 15.89 -5.09 13.47
C SER A 96 15.54 -6.36 12.71
N ALA A 97 15.56 -7.51 13.39
CA ALA A 97 15.04 -8.74 12.81
C ALA A 97 13.55 -8.57 12.50
N GLU A 98 13.14 -9.05 11.33
CA GLU A 98 11.73 -9.13 10.97
C GLU A 98 10.99 -10.03 11.96
N ALA A 99 9.93 -9.52 12.57
CA ALA A 99 9.13 -10.24 13.55
C ALA A 99 7.64 -10.06 13.26
N GLY A 100 6.88 -11.16 13.30
CA GLY A 100 5.45 -11.17 13.00
C GLY A 100 5.12 -11.66 11.58
N GLY A 101 3.83 -11.69 11.24
CA GLY A 101 3.30 -12.23 9.98
C GLY A 101 2.73 -11.18 9.01
N GLY A 102 3.00 -9.89 9.26
CA GLY A 102 2.38 -8.77 8.54
C GLY A 102 0.94 -8.48 8.98
N VAL A 103 0.26 -7.60 8.25
CA VAL A 103 -1.13 -7.18 8.50
C VAL A 103 -1.99 -7.48 7.27
N ILE A 104 -3.15 -8.10 7.50
CA ILE A 104 -4.17 -8.32 6.47
C ILE A 104 -5.34 -7.37 6.73
N ILE A 105 -5.73 -6.59 5.71
CA ILE A 105 -6.92 -5.73 5.74
C ILE A 105 -7.96 -6.32 4.77
N GLY A 106 -9.20 -6.47 5.24
CA GLY A 106 -10.36 -6.88 4.43
C GLY A 106 -10.77 -8.34 4.56
N ALA A 107 -9.88 -9.23 5.03
CA ALA A 107 -10.17 -10.64 5.28
C ALA A 107 -9.46 -11.16 6.56
N ALA A 108 -9.88 -12.33 7.03
CA ALA A 108 -9.27 -13.00 8.18
C ALA A 108 -7.96 -13.75 7.83
N SER A 109 -7.78 -14.07 6.55
CA SER A 109 -6.59 -14.74 6.01
C SER A 109 -6.44 -14.38 4.53
N SER A 110 -5.24 -14.62 3.98
CA SER A 110 -4.95 -14.47 2.56
C SER A 110 -3.97 -15.56 2.13
N PRO A 111 -4.05 -16.04 0.88
CA PRO A 111 -3.00 -16.88 0.29
C PRO A 111 -1.71 -16.08 -0.03
N ALA A 112 -1.80 -14.76 -0.13
CA ALA A 112 -0.64 -13.89 -0.32
C ALA A 112 0.11 -13.68 1.00
N GLN A 113 1.44 -13.57 0.92
CA GLN A 113 2.30 -13.28 2.06
C GLN A 113 2.98 -11.92 1.85
N GLY A 114 2.84 -11.02 2.83
CA GLY A 114 3.48 -9.70 2.79
C GLY A 114 3.31 -8.94 4.11
N VAL A 115 4.09 -7.87 4.29
CA VAL A 115 4.00 -7.01 5.49
C VAL A 115 2.66 -6.29 5.59
N LEU A 116 2.04 -5.99 4.45
CA LEU A 116 0.69 -5.47 4.31
C LEU A 116 0.01 -6.18 3.14
N VAL A 117 -1.11 -6.84 3.41
CA VAL A 117 -1.93 -7.52 2.41
C VAL A 117 -3.32 -6.90 2.42
N LEU A 118 -3.80 -6.51 1.25
CA LEU A 118 -5.12 -5.92 1.06
C LEU A 118 -5.99 -6.94 0.32
N GLU A 119 -6.95 -7.54 1.02
CA GLU A 119 -7.75 -8.64 0.51
C GLU A 119 -9.20 -8.19 0.31
N SER A 120 -9.64 -8.10 -0.95
CA SER A 120 -11.02 -7.78 -1.30
C SER A 120 -11.36 -8.23 -2.71
N THR A 121 -12.62 -8.61 -2.92
CA THR A 121 -13.15 -8.96 -4.25
C THR A 121 -13.71 -7.76 -5.02
N ASN A 122 -13.92 -6.61 -4.36
CA ASN A 122 -14.59 -5.45 -4.95
C ASN A 122 -14.11 -4.09 -4.43
N LYS A 123 -12.97 -4.05 -3.72
CA LYS A 123 -12.37 -2.81 -3.22
C LYS A 123 -10.90 -2.78 -3.56
N ALA A 124 -10.36 -1.58 -3.72
CA ALA A 124 -8.97 -1.36 -4.09
C ALA A 124 -8.27 -0.40 -3.12
N LEU A 125 -6.94 -0.42 -3.16
CA LEU A 125 -6.14 0.62 -2.53
C LEU A 125 -6.37 1.95 -3.24
N VAL A 126 -6.77 2.98 -2.51
CA VAL A 126 -6.63 4.35 -2.98
C VAL A 126 -5.23 4.80 -2.54
N LEU A 127 -4.31 4.95 -3.51
CA LEU A 127 -2.98 5.45 -3.20
C LEU A 127 -3.03 6.85 -2.55
N PRO A 128 -2.07 7.22 -1.70
CA PRO A 128 -1.94 8.58 -1.22
C PRO A 128 -1.92 9.57 -2.39
N LYS A 129 -2.89 10.48 -2.39
CA LYS A 129 -3.04 11.49 -3.44
C LYS A 129 -2.11 12.65 -3.10
N VAL A 130 -1.23 12.99 -4.05
CA VAL A 130 -0.33 14.14 -3.96
C VAL A 130 -0.53 15.03 -5.18
N ASN A 131 -0.72 16.33 -4.94
CA ASN A 131 -0.72 17.31 -6.02
C ASN A 131 0.72 17.60 -6.42
N ASN A 132 1.18 17.22 -7.63
CA ASN A 132 2.54 17.46 -8.12
C ASN A 132 3.63 17.01 -7.11
N PRO A 133 3.91 15.70 -7.03
CA PRO A 133 4.85 15.15 -6.06
C PRO A 133 6.28 15.70 -6.21
N VAL A 134 6.68 16.08 -7.42
CA VAL A 134 8.00 16.69 -7.68
C VAL A 134 8.16 18.01 -6.93
N ALA A 135 7.11 18.84 -6.92
CA ALA A 135 7.16 20.14 -6.26
C ALA A 135 6.86 20.06 -4.76
N ASN A 136 5.94 19.17 -4.37
CA ASN A 136 5.29 19.24 -3.06
C ASN A 136 5.76 18.18 -2.06
N THR A 137 6.28 17.03 -2.50
CA THR A 137 6.85 16.03 -1.59
C THR A 137 8.24 16.49 -1.15
N LYS A 138 8.39 16.85 0.13
CA LYS A 138 9.68 17.31 0.67
C LYS A 138 10.48 16.11 1.16
N SER A 139 11.73 16.02 0.71
CA SER A 139 12.66 14.95 1.07
C SER A 139 12.09 13.53 0.92
N PRO A 140 11.54 13.16 -0.26
CA PRO A 140 11.12 11.78 -0.48
C PRO A 140 12.32 10.84 -0.34
N VAL A 141 12.05 9.60 0.06
CA VAL A 141 13.05 8.53 0.14
C VAL A 141 12.77 7.47 -0.92
N ALA A 142 13.80 6.75 -1.34
CA ALA A 142 13.66 5.69 -2.33
C ALA A 142 12.56 4.70 -1.93
N GLY A 143 11.71 4.32 -2.89
CA GLY A 143 10.53 3.50 -2.65
C GLY A 143 9.28 4.29 -2.27
N THR A 144 9.31 5.62 -2.28
CA THR A 144 8.08 6.42 -2.09
C THR A 144 7.14 6.24 -3.28
N LEU A 145 5.89 5.87 -2.99
CA LEU A 145 4.81 5.62 -3.94
C LEU A 145 3.60 6.51 -3.62
N CYS A 146 3.07 7.21 -4.61
CA CYS A 146 1.84 7.99 -4.50
C CYS A 146 1.10 8.08 -5.83
N TYR A 147 -0.11 8.65 -5.81
CA TYR A 147 -0.84 9.03 -7.02
C TYR A 147 -0.69 10.53 -7.26
N ASP A 148 -0.14 10.92 -8.41
CA ASP A 148 -0.07 12.33 -8.81
C ASP A 148 -1.41 12.77 -9.39
N THR A 149 -2.06 13.73 -8.73
CA THR A 149 -3.35 14.26 -9.18
C THR A 149 -3.26 15.16 -10.41
N VAL A 150 -2.07 15.65 -10.77
CA VAL A 150 -1.85 16.52 -11.95
C VAL A 150 -1.70 15.69 -13.21
N SER A 151 -0.71 14.79 -13.24
CA SER A 151 -0.47 13.89 -14.38
C SER A 151 -1.49 12.76 -14.48
N LYS A 152 -2.22 12.47 -13.38
CA LYS A 152 -3.14 11.34 -13.21
C LYS A 152 -2.45 9.99 -13.37
N THR A 153 -1.27 9.85 -12.77
CA THR A 153 -0.42 8.65 -12.87
C THR A 153 -0.03 8.15 -11.50
N ILE A 154 0.36 6.87 -11.43
CA ILE A 154 1.17 6.39 -10.32
C ILE A 154 2.53 7.10 -10.42
N ALA A 155 3.04 7.60 -9.30
CA ALA A 155 4.31 8.27 -9.19
C ALA A 155 5.20 7.53 -8.19
N VAL A 156 6.42 7.20 -8.62
CA VAL A 156 7.37 6.41 -7.86
C VAL A 156 8.69 7.15 -7.76
N PHE A 157 9.26 7.26 -6.56
CA PHE A 157 10.56 7.88 -6.35
C PHE A 157 11.65 6.82 -6.10
N ASP A 158 12.70 6.84 -6.91
CA ASP A 158 13.82 5.88 -6.84
C ASP A 158 14.97 6.34 -5.91
N GLY A 159 14.86 7.52 -5.30
CA GLY A 159 15.92 8.15 -4.53
C GLY A 159 16.62 9.30 -5.26
N LEU A 160 16.47 9.36 -6.59
CA LEU A 160 17.02 10.39 -7.47
C LEU A 160 15.91 11.11 -8.25
N LYS A 161 15.00 10.36 -8.86
CA LYS A 161 14.00 10.85 -9.81
C LYS A 161 12.63 10.24 -9.52
N TRP A 162 11.62 10.94 -10.06
CA TRP A 162 10.25 10.45 -10.11
C TRP A 162 9.96 9.81 -11.46
N SER A 163 9.42 8.59 -11.44
CA SER A 163 8.87 7.87 -12.59
C SER A 163 7.35 7.90 -12.55
N PHE A 164 6.70 8.08 -13.70
CA PHE A 164 5.25 8.27 -13.79
C PHE A 164 4.62 7.22 -14.71
N TRP A 165 3.64 6.47 -14.20
CA TRP A 165 3.01 5.33 -14.88
C TRP A 165 1.51 5.53 -15.11
N LYS A 166 1.07 5.31 -16.35
CA LYS A 166 -0.33 5.39 -16.80
C LYS A 166 -0.92 4.01 -17.01
#